data_AF-A0A9W4EB38-F1
#
_entry.id   AF-A0A9W4EB38-F1
#
_cell.length_a   1.000
_cell.length_b   1.000
_cell.length_c   1.000
_cell.angle_alpha   90.00
_cell.angle_beta   90.00
_cell.angle_gamma   90.00
#
_symmetry.space_group_name_H-M   'P 1'
#
loop_
_entity.id
_entity.type
_entity.pdbx_description
1 polymer ?
#
loop_
_entity_poly.entity_id
_entity_poly.type
_entity_poly.pdbx_seq_one_letter_code
_entity_poly.pdbx_strand_id
1 'polypeptide(L)'
;MQSEQRPSRQVAALSLPARISVAVTVGVVAVGALFHLGMVFLHVAPSNTLSKQHASAVSDYVYPEFEQNWKLFAPDPLQQNIHVQARAEVRKPDGGTETTGWVDMTAMDVADMRHNLLPSHSQQNELRRAWGYYTDTHNDQNQPTSGNGSDLSSTYLSNILAERLGPRLNGGAVVRIQARAATTTVARPSWSGESVDTTTQYRELPWWIVPTAPAGQENAS
;
A
#
# COMPACT_ATOMS: atom_id res chain seq x y z
N MET A 1 -25.05 -31.75 60.86
CA MET A 1 -24.21 -31.02 59.89
C MET A 1 -24.16 -31.85 58.61
N GLN A 2 -24.99 -31.52 57.62
CA GLN A 2 -24.97 -32.15 56.30
C GLN A 2 -23.96 -31.41 55.44
N SER A 3 -22.95 -32.12 54.94
CA SER A 3 -21.96 -31.60 54.01
C SER A 3 -22.60 -31.52 52.61
N GLU A 4 -22.94 -30.31 52.17
CA GLU A 4 -23.28 -30.06 50.76
C GLU A 4 -22.06 -30.35 49.87
N GLN A 5 -22.07 -31.50 49.21
CA GLN A 5 -21.18 -31.75 48.08
C GLN A 5 -21.67 -30.93 46.90
N ARG A 6 -21.04 -29.78 46.64
CA ARG A 6 -21.24 -29.05 45.39
C ARG A 6 -20.78 -29.95 44.24
N PRO A 7 -21.60 -30.16 43.19
CA PRO A 7 -21.19 -30.96 42.05
C PRO A 7 -19.96 -30.31 41.42
N SER A 8 -18.87 -31.07 41.33
CA SER A 8 -17.70 -30.67 40.59
C SER A 8 -18.14 -30.38 39.16
N ARG A 9 -17.97 -29.12 38.75
CA ARG A 9 -18.24 -28.68 37.38
C ARG A 9 -17.27 -29.41 36.47
N GLN A 10 -17.64 -30.61 36.02
CA GLN A 10 -16.89 -31.35 35.01
C GLN A 10 -16.90 -30.48 33.76
N VAL A 11 -15.75 -29.88 33.45
CA VAL A 11 -15.51 -29.23 32.16
C VAL A 11 -15.76 -30.31 31.12
N ALA A 12 -16.84 -30.18 30.33
CA ALA A 12 -17.20 -31.16 29.32
C ALA A 12 -15.99 -31.42 28.44
N ALA A 13 -15.44 -32.64 28.49
CA ALA A 13 -14.22 -32.98 27.79
C ALA A 13 -14.51 -33.01 26.28
N LEU A 14 -13.73 -32.27 25.49
CA LEU A 14 -13.87 -32.21 24.03
C LEU A 14 -13.90 -33.63 23.44
N SER A 15 -14.72 -33.83 22.40
CA SER A 15 -14.76 -35.10 21.65
C SER A 15 -13.40 -35.36 20.96
N LEU A 16 -13.08 -36.62 20.65
CA LEU A 16 -11.82 -36.96 20.00
C LEU A 16 -11.58 -36.18 18.68
N PRO A 17 -12.57 -36.03 17.78
CA PRO A 17 -12.40 -35.18 16.59
C PRO A 17 -12.10 -33.72 16.95
N ALA A 18 -12.80 -33.14 17.92
CA ALA A 18 -12.55 -31.77 18.36
C ALA A 18 -11.14 -31.60 18.96
N ARG A 19 -10.64 -32.58 19.71
CA ARG A 19 -9.25 -32.56 20.22
C ARG A 19 -8.23 -32.63 19.09
N ILE A 20 -8.45 -33.48 18.08
CA ILE A 20 -7.57 -33.57 16.91
C ILE A 20 -7.57 -32.24 16.16
N SER A 21 -8.75 -31.67 15.88
CA SER A 21 -8.86 -30.36 15.22
C SER A 21 -8.12 -29.27 16.00
N VAL A 22 -8.33 -29.19 17.32
CA VAL A 22 -7.61 -28.22 18.17
C VAL A 22 -6.11 -28.46 18.14
N ALA A 23 -5.65 -29.71 18.28
CA ALA A 23 -4.23 -30.04 18.26
C ALA A 23 -3.56 -29.67 16.92
N VAL A 24 -4.24 -29.94 15.80
CA VAL A 24 -3.76 -29.56 14.46
C VAL A 24 -3.72 -28.04 14.33
N THR A 25 -4.78 -27.33 14.71
CA THR A 25 -4.81 -25.85 14.67
C THR A 25 -3.68 -25.25 15.50
N VAL A 26 -3.50 -25.71 16.74
CA VAL A 26 -2.41 -25.24 17.61
C VAL A 26 -1.05 -25.56 17.00
N GLY A 27 -0.87 -26.75 16.42
CA GLY A 27 0.36 -27.14 15.74
C GLY A 27 0.69 -26.22 14.57
N VAL A 28 -0.28 -25.93 13.70
CA VAL A 28 -0.12 -25.01 12.55
C VAL A 28 0.24 -23.61 13.02
N VAL A 29 -0.47 -23.09 14.03
CA VAL A 29 -0.19 -21.76 14.60
C VAL A 29 1.21 -21.70 15.21
N ALA A 30 1.62 -22.72 15.96
CA ALA A 30 2.95 -22.77 16.58
C ALA A 30 4.07 -22.79 15.53
N VAL A 31 3.92 -23.61 14.47
CA VAL A 31 4.88 -23.65 13.36
C VAL A 31 4.95 -22.30 12.65
N GLY A 32 3.80 -21.68 12.35
CA GLY A 32 3.75 -20.35 11.74
C GLY A 32 4.42 -19.27 12.60
N ALA A 33 4.19 -19.29 13.91
CA ALA A 33 4.81 -18.35 14.84
C ALA A 33 6.34 -18.53 14.91
N LEU A 34 6.82 -19.77 15.00
CA LEU A 34 8.26 -20.07 14.99
C LEU A 34 8.92 -19.65 13.67
N PHE A 35 8.26 -19.89 12.54
CA PHE A 35 8.73 -19.42 11.24
C PHE A 35 8.83 -17.90 11.19
N HIS A 36 7.78 -17.18 11.58
CA HIS A 36 7.78 -15.71 11.61
C HIS A 36 8.92 -15.16 12.49
N LEU A 37 9.05 -15.69 13.72
CA LEU A 37 10.11 -15.29 14.64
C LEU A 37 11.50 -15.57 14.05
N GLY A 38 11.70 -16.70 13.37
CA GLY A 38 12.94 -17.03 12.67
C GLY A 38 13.27 -16.04 11.56
N MET A 39 12.30 -15.69 10.72
CA MET A 39 12.49 -14.73 9.61
C MET A 39 12.81 -13.33 10.13
N VAL A 40 12.07 -12.84 11.12
CA VAL A 40 12.33 -11.54 11.76
C VAL A 40 13.69 -11.55 12.45
N PHE A 41 14.05 -12.63 13.15
CA PHE A 41 15.38 -12.79 13.76
C PHE A 41 16.49 -12.69 12.71
N LEU A 42 16.38 -13.42 11.59
CA LEU A 42 17.39 -13.37 10.52
C LEU A 42 17.52 -12.00 9.87
N HIS A 43 16.43 -11.22 9.84
CA HIS A 43 16.42 -9.86 9.32
C HIS A 43 17.13 -8.87 10.26
N VAL A 44 16.90 -8.96 11.57
CA VAL A 44 17.45 -7.98 12.56
C VAL A 44 18.80 -8.40 13.14
N ALA A 45 19.14 -9.69 13.08
CA ALA A 45 20.40 -10.19 13.62
C ALA A 45 21.61 -9.67 12.82
N PRO A 46 22.80 -9.58 13.46
CA PRO A 46 24.04 -9.34 12.73
C PRO A 46 24.20 -10.32 11.56
N SER A 47 24.82 -9.82 10.48
CA SER A 47 25.08 -10.59 9.26
C SER A 47 25.73 -11.94 9.55
N ASN A 48 25.09 -13.02 9.13
CA ASN A 48 25.56 -14.40 9.31
C ASN A 48 25.38 -15.19 8.01
N THR A 49 25.91 -16.42 7.96
CA THR A 49 25.91 -17.23 6.73
C THR A 49 24.48 -17.50 6.22
N LEU A 50 23.54 -17.77 7.13
CA LEU A 50 22.15 -18.06 6.77
C LEU A 50 21.43 -16.81 6.24
N SER A 51 21.57 -15.66 6.91
CA SER A 51 20.94 -14.42 6.45
C SER A 51 21.52 -13.93 5.11
N LYS A 52 22.80 -14.17 4.84
CA LYS A 52 23.40 -13.86 3.53
C LYS A 52 22.92 -14.80 2.43
N GLN A 53 22.90 -16.12 2.69
CA GLN A 53 22.50 -17.11 1.69
C GLN A 53 21.02 -16.98 1.31
N HIS A 54 20.17 -16.58 2.27
CA HIS A 54 18.72 -16.46 2.08
C HIS A 54 18.22 -15.01 2.12
N ALA A 55 19.08 -14.05 1.79
CA ALA A 55 18.76 -12.63 1.91
C ALA A 55 17.50 -12.21 1.15
N SER A 56 17.28 -12.74 -0.06
CA SER A 56 16.06 -12.50 -0.84
C SER A 56 14.83 -13.01 -0.11
N ALA A 57 14.79 -14.28 0.26
CA ALA A 57 13.62 -14.88 0.93
C ALA A 57 13.28 -14.17 2.26
N VAL A 58 14.30 -13.77 3.02
CA VAL A 58 14.10 -12.97 4.24
C VAL A 58 13.51 -11.59 3.91
N SER A 59 14.06 -10.91 2.90
CA SER A 59 13.59 -9.60 2.45
C SER A 59 12.15 -9.65 1.93
N ASP A 60 11.84 -10.63 1.09
CA ASP A 60 10.52 -10.82 0.47
C ASP A 60 9.44 -11.12 1.52
N TYR A 61 9.79 -11.77 2.62
CA TYR A 61 8.88 -12.00 3.74
C TYR A 61 8.68 -10.77 4.63
N VAL A 62 9.75 -10.01 4.88
CA VAL A 62 9.74 -8.92 5.88
C VAL A 62 9.25 -7.60 5.30
N TYR A 63 9.80 -7.15 4.16
CA TYR A 63 9.57 -5.80 3.65
C TYR A 63 8.13 -5.46 3.22
N PRO A 64 7.25 -6.41 2.82
CA PRO A 64 5.87 -6.07 2.50
C PRO A 64 5.13 -5.42 3.68
N GLU A 65 5.35 -5.93 4.90
CA GLU A 65 4.60 -5.51 6.09
C GLU A 65 5.46 -4.79 7.15
N PHE A 66 6.78 -5.04 7.19
CA PHE A 66 7.70 -4.59 8.25
C PHE A 66 8.89 -3.77 7.73
N GLU A 67 8.64 -2.80 6.86
CA GLU A 67 9.72 -1.86 6.48
C GLU A 67 10.15 -0.97 7.65
N GLN A 68 11.46 -0.79 7.79
CA GLN A 68 12.05 0.11 8.78
C GLN A 68 12.39 1.47 8.15
N ASN A 69 11.75 2.54 8.64
CA ASN A 69 12.05 3.90 8.23
C ASN A 69 12.26 4.80 9.46
N TRP A 70 13.47 5.30 9.63
CA TRP A 70 13.88 6.11 10.78
C TRP A 70 13.58 7.61 10.63
N LYS A 71 12.93 8.03 9.53
CA LYS A 71 12.59 9.44 9.26
C LYS A 71 11.68 10.08 10.32
N LEU A 72 11.02 9.30 11.17
CA LEU A 72 10.21 9.83 12.28
C LEU A 72 11.05 10.59 13.34
N PHE A 73 12.35 10.29 13.42
CA PHE A 73 13.28 10.98 14.33
C PHE A 73 14.12 12.04 13.61
N ALA A 74 13.78 12.39 12.37
CA ALA A 74 14.39 13.53 11.72
C ALA A 74 14.04 14.81 12.50
N PRO A 75 14.95 15.80 12.59
CA PRO A 75 14.70 17.07 13.28
C PRO A 75 13.43 17.81 12.82
N ASP A 76 12.98 17.54 11.59
CA ASP A 76 11.73 18.05 11.03
C ASP A 76 10.98 16.90 10.32
N PRO A 77 10.03 16.21 11.01
CA PRO A 77 9.25 15.15 10.39
C PRO A 77 8.33 15.72 9.30
N LEU A 78 7.82 14.87 8.40
CA LEU A 78 6.85 15.29 7.38
C LEU A 78 5.59 15.88 8.05
N GLN A 79 5.42 17.20 7.92
CA GLN A 79 4.27 17.96 8.41
C GLN A 79 3.29 18.28 7.27
N GLN A 80 3.09 17.33 6.35
CA GLN A 80 2.30 17.53 5.14
C GLN A 80 1.36 16.35 4.89
N ASN A 81 0.11 16.65 4.57
CA ASN A 81 -0.85 15.71 4.02
C ASN A 81 -0.75 15.76 2.50
N ILE A 82 -0.31 14.66 1.88
CA ILE A 82 -0.18 14.54 0.43
C ILE A 82 -1.28 13.60 -0.07
N HIS A 83 -2.17 14.12 -0.91
CA HIS A 83 -3.16 13.35 -1.63
C HIS A 83 -2.73 13.20 -3.08
N VAL A 84 -2.46 11.96 -3.51
CA VAL A 84 -2.23 11.66 -4.91
C VAL A 84 -3.59 11.56 -5.60
N GLN A 85 -3.78 12.40 -6.61
CA GLN A 85 -4.99 12.44 -7.41
C GLN A 85 -4.66 12.11 -8.86
N ALA A 86 -5.59 11.49 -9.57
CA ALA A 86 -5.39 11.15 -10.96
C ALA A 86 -6.62 11.46 -11.81
N ARG A 87 -6.37 11.70 -13.09
CA ARG A 87 -7.39 11.85 -14.13
C ARG A 87 -6.93 11.14 -15.40
N ALA A 88 -7.88 10.85 -16.26
CA ALA A 88 -7.68 10.26 -17.56
C ALA A 88 -8.14 11.18 -18.71
N GLU A 89 -7.49 11.04 -19.86
CA GLU A 89 -8.04 11.39 -21.16
C GLU A 89 -8.66 10.12 -21.74
N VAL A 90 -9.94 10.19 -22.13
CA VAL A 90 -10.69 9.07 -22.70
C VAL A 90 -11.05 9.34 -24.14
N ARG A 91 -10.95 8.31 -24.99
CA ARG A 91 -11.44 8.33 -26.36
C ARG A 91 -12.85 7.75 -26.43
N LYS A 92 -13.78 8.54 -26.93
CA LYS A 92 -15.19 8.18 -27.10
C LYS A 92 -15.41 7.37 -28.38
N PRO A 93 -16.53 6.62 -28.48
CA PRO A 93 -16.88 5.89 -29.69
C PRO A 93 -17.07 6.77 -30.94
N ASP A 94 -17.42 8.04 -30.76
CA ASP A 94 -17.58 9.04 -31.83
C ASP A 94 -16.24 9.62 -32.33
N GLY A 95 -15.11 9.15 -31.77
CA GLY A 95 -13.77 9.64 -32.09
C GLY A 95 -13.32 10.85 -31.28
N GLY A 96 -14.21 11.46 -30.50
CA GLY A 96 -13.89 12.57 -29.60
C GLY A 96 -12.99 12.17 -28.44
N THR A 97 -12.30 13.15 -27.85
CA THR A 97 -11.57 12.99 -26.59
C THR A 97 -12.21 13.80 -25.48
N GLU A 98 -12.24 13.24 -24.28
CA GLU A 98 -12.71 13.93 -23.07
C GLU A 98 -11.65 13.80 -21.98
N THR A 99 -11.33 14.90 -21.29
CA THR A 99 -10.54 14.86 -20.06
C THR A 99 -11.49 14.74 -18.88
N THR A 100 -11.30 13.69 -18.08
CA THR A 100 -12.08 13.44 -16.87
C THR A 100 -11.70 14.41 -15.74
N GLY A 101 -12.54 14.45 -14.70
CA GLY A 101 -12.22 15.15 -13.45
C GLY A 101 -11.11 14.45 -12.66
N TRP A 102 -10.57 15.16 -11.67
CA TRP A 102 -9.61 14.58 -10.73
C TRP A 102 -10.31 13.66 -9.72
N VAL A 103 -9.78 12.46 -9.58
CA VAL A 103 -10.20 11.48 -8.57
C VAL A 103 -9.10 11.38 -7.51
N ASP A 104 -9.47 11.44 -6.24
CA ASP A 104 -8.54 11.34 -5.12
C ASP A 104 -8.24 9.87 -4.81
N MET A 105 -7.09 9.40 -5.29
CA MET A 105 -6.66 8.00 -5.17
C MET A 105 -6.27 7.67 -3.73
N THR A 106 -5.64 8.62 -3.04
CA THR A 106 -5.29 8.48 -1.62
C THR A 106 -6.53 8.40 -0.74
N ALA A 107 -7.58 9.16 -1.03
CA ALA A 107 -8.83 9.10 -0.26
C ALA A 107 -9.51 7.73 -0.37
N MET A 108 -9.40 7.05 -1.52
CA MET A 108 -9.89 5.67 -1.70
C MET A 108 -9.11 4.70 -0.81
N ASP A 109 -7.77 4.76 -0.80
CA ASP A 109 -6.94 3.93 0.08
C ASP A 109 -7.29 4.16 1.57
N VAL A 110 -7.47 5.41 1.97
CA VAL A 110 -7.88 5.76 3.34
C VAL A 110 -9.29 5.23 3.68
N ALA A 111 -10.21 5.24 2.72
CA ALA A 111 -11.56 4.70 2.92
C ALA A 111 -11.52 3.19 3.13
N ASP A 112 -10.71 2.46 2.35
CA ASP A 112 -10.56 1.01 2.45
C ASP A 112 -9.86 0.57 3.75
N MET A 113 -9.07 1.45 4.36
CA MET A 113 -8.52 1.25 5.70
C MET A 113 -9.56 1.43 6.81
N ARG A 114 -10.52 2.34 6.63
CA ARG A 114 -11.49 2.66 7.70
C ARG A 114 -12.35 1.44 7.98
N HIS A 115 -12.37 1.02 9.25
CA HIS A 115 -13.12 -0.13 9.74
C HIS A 115 -12.66 -1.50 9.22
N ASN A 116 -11.51 -1.57 8.55
CA ASN A 116 -10.89 -2.84 8.20
C ASN A 116 -10.05 -3.36 9.39
N LEU A 117 -10.37 -4.55 9.87
CA LEU A 117 -9.69 -5.17 11.03
C LEU A 117 -8.29 -5.67 10.70
N LEU A 118 -8.03 -5.98 9.43
CA LEU A 118 -6.78 -6.57 8.94
C LEU A 118 -6.38 -5.91 7.62
N PRO A 119 -6.10 -4.59 7.61
CA PRO A 119 -5.80 -3.90 6.37
C PRO A 119 -4.35 -4.26 5.95
N SER A 120 -4.14 -4.64 4.69
CA SER A 120 -2.80 -5.01 4.18
C SER A 120 -1.90 -3.77 4.10
N HIS A 121 -0.72 -3.78 4.74
CA HIS A 121 0.21 -2.64 4.62
C HIS A 121 0.73 -2.50 3.20
N SER A 122 0.90 -3.63 2.49
CA SER A 122 1.34 -3.63 1.10
C SER A 122 0.39 -2.82 0.20
N GLN A 123 -0.92 -3.05 0.33
CA GLN A 123 -1.95 -2.30 -0.42
C GLN A 123 -1.99 -0.82 -0.01
N GLN A 124 -2.00 -0.54 1.30
CA GLN A 124 -2.06 0.82 1.83
C GLN A 124 -0.86 1.69 1.42
N ASN A 125 0.30 1.07 1.30
CA ASN A 125 1.54 1.78 1.01
C ASN A 125 1.89 1.81 -0.47
N GLU A 126 1.21 1.04 -1.33
CA GLU A 126 1.52 0.95 -2.75
C GLU A 126 1.59 2.33 -3.41
N LEU A 127 0.49 3.09 -3.36
CA LEU A 127 0.40 4.40 -3.98
C LEU A 127 1.37 5.40 -3.34
N ARG A 128 1.45 5.39 -2.00
CA ARG A 128 2.35 6.26 -1.23
C ARG A 128 3.82 6.03 -1.60
N ARG A 129 4.22 4.75 -1.78
CA ARG A 129 5.58 4.36 -2.16
C ARG A 129 5.87 4.69 -3.60
N ALA A 130 4.93 4.45 -4.50
CA ALA A 130 5.08 4.83 -5.90
C ALA A 130 5.27 6.33 -6.05
N TRP A 131 4.49 7.13 -5.30
CA TRP A 131 4.67 8.58 -5.24
C TRP A 131 6.05 8.97 -4.69
N GLY A 132 6.44 8.40 -3.54
CA GLY A 132 7.74 8.66 -2.93
C GLY A 132 8.91 8.34 -3.88
N TYR A 133 8.86 7.18 -4.54
CA TYR A 133 9.87 6.78 -5.52
C TYR A 133 9.93 7.75 -6.70
N TYR A 134 8.78 8.19 -7.20
CA TYR A 134 8.72 9.21 -8.25
C TYR A 134 9.41 10.51 -7.79
N THR A 135 9.06 11.03 -6.62
CA THR A 135 9.63 12.28 -6.11
C THR A 135 11.10 12.19 -5.72
N ASP A 136 11.59 11.01 -5.30
CA ASP A 136 13.00 10.79 -5.00
C ASP A 136 13.88 10.75 -6.27
N THR A 137 13.25 10.55 -7.44
CA THR A 137 13.92 10.41 -8.74
C THR A 137 13.58 11.52 -9.73
N HIS A 138 12.81 12.53 -9.33
CA HIS A 138 12.47 13.69 -10.14
C HIS A 138 12.52 14.98 -9.33
N ASN A 139 13.09 16.04 -9.91
CA ASN A 139 13.06 17.36 -9.27
C ASN A 139 11.65 17.97 -9.25
N ASP A 140 11.47 19.14 -8.63
CA ASP A 140 10.17 19.81 -8.50
C ASP A 140 9.54 20.22 -9.83
N GLN A 141 10.35 20.33 -10.90
CA GLN A 141 9.89 20.57 -12.27
C GLN A 141 9.59 19.26 -13.03
N ASN A 142 9.54 18.12 -12.32
CA ASN A 142 9.32 16.78 -12.87
C ASN A 142 10.39 16.31 -13.86
N GLN A 143 11.61 16.83 -13.75
CA GLN A 143 12.74 16.41 -14.57
C GLN A 143 13.47 15.24 -13.91
N PRO A 144 13.87 14.21 -14.67
CA PRO A 144 14.51 13.02 -14.13
C PRO A 144 15.89 13.34 -13.53
N THR A 145 16.20 12.75 -12.37
CA THR A 145 17.46 12.95 -11.65
C THR A 145 18.24 11.65 -11.40
N SER A 146 17.66 10.48 -11.73
CA SER A 146 18.20 9.16 -11.34
C SER A 146 18.36 8.19 -12.52
N GLY A 147 18.51 8.71 -13.75
CA GLY A 147 18.64 7.88 -14.96
C GLY A 147 17.50 6.87 -15.08
N ASN A 148 17.83 5.58 -15.22
CA ASN A 148 16.84 4.49 -15.30
C ASN A 148 15.85 4.47 -14.13
N GLY A 149 16.24 4.94 -12.94
CA GLY A 149 15.36 5.00 -11.79
C GLY A 149 14.15 5.93 -12.00
N SER A 150 14.33 7.02 -12.75
CA SER A 150 13.26 7.96 -13.09
C SER A 150 12.25 7.35 -14.08
N ASP A 151 12.72 6.54 -15.03
CA ASP A 151 11.85 5.85 -15.97
C ASP A 151 11.03 4.74 -15.28
N LEU A 152 11.68 3.99 -14.39
CA LEU A 152 11.05 2.94 -13.59
C LEU A 152 10.00 3.52 -12.64
N SER A 153 10.29 4.61 -11.94
CA SER A 153 9.34 5.24 -11.03
C SER A 153 8.13 5.82 -11.76
N SER A 154 8.34 6.42 -12.95
CA SER A 154 7.27 6.89 -13.83
C SER A 154 6.38 5.74 -14.30
N THR A 155 6.98 4.64 -14.74
CA THR A 155 6.27 3.44 -15.20
C THR A 155 5.48 2.80 -14.07
N TYR A 156 6.10 2.67 -12.89
CA TYR A 156 5.47 2.06 -11.72
C TYR A 156 4.25 2.86 -11.26
N LEU A 157 4.38 4.19 -11.09
CA LEU A 157 3.27 5.04 -10.69
C LEU A 157 2.15 5.06 -11.74
N SER A 158 2.49 5.18 -13.03
CA SER A 158 1.49 5.19 -14.10
C SER A 158 0.75 3.85 -14.21
N ASN A 159 1.41 2.71 -14.02
CA ASN A 159 0.75 1.40 -14.02
C ASN A 159 -0.26 1.26 -12.89
N ILE A 160 0.09 1.64 -11.65
CA ILE A 160 -0.83 1.60 -10.50
C ILE A 160 -2.06 2.47 -10.78
N LEU A 161 -1.87 3.67 -11.32
CA LEU A 161 -2.97 4.57 -11.63
C LEU A 161 -3.84 4.06 -12.78
N ALA A 162 -3.24 3.50 -13.83
CA ALA A 162 -3.97 2.91 -14.96
C ALA A 162 -4.80 1.69 -14.52
N GLU A 163 -4.24 0.84 -13.65
CA GLU A 163 -4.94 -0.30 -13.07
C GLU A 163 -6.16 0.15 -12.26
N ARG A 164 -5.97 1.15 -11.37
CA ARG A 164 -7.04 1.66 -10.49
C ARG A 164 -8.13 2.44 -11.24
N LEU A 165 -7.76 3.21 -12.26
CA LEU A 165 -8.73 3.92 -13.13
C LEU A 165 -9.49 2.95 -14.04
N GLY A 166 -8.86 1.83 -14.39
CA GLY A 166 -9.39 0.85 -15.31
C GLY A 166 -9.31 1.29 -16.78
N PRO A 167 -9.62 0.36 -17.72
CA PRO A 167 -9.45 0.60 -19.15
C PRO A 167 -10.53 1.52 -19.76
N ARG A 168 -11.62 1.78 -19.04
CA ARG A 168 -12.76 2.58 -19.53
C ARG A 168 -13.30 3.49 -18.45
N LEU A 169 -13.51 4.76 -18.80
CA LEU A 169 -14.10 5.78 -17.93
C LEU A 169 -15.07 6.65 -18.74
N ASN A 170 -16.17 7.08 -18.11
CA ASN A 170 -17.21 7.92 -18.73
C ASN A 170 -17.71 7.37 -20.09
N GLY A 171 -17.70 6.05 -20.31
CA GLY A 171 -18.09 5.43 -21.59
C GLY A 171 -17.06 5.55 -22.73
N GLY A 172 -15.83 5.97 -22.45
CA GLY A 172 -14.71 5.97 -23.40
C GLY A 172 -13.55 5.07 -22.95
N ALA A 173 -12.63 4.77 -23.85
CA ALA A 173 -11.38 4.03 -23.54
C ALA A 173 -10.33 4.98 -22.97
N VAL A 174 -9.69 4.63 -21.86
CA VAL A 174 -8.59 5.41 -21.28
C VAL A 174 -7.37 5.33 -22.20
N VAL A 175 -6.87 6.47 -22.66
CA VAL A 175 -5.73 6.54 -23.59
C VAL A 175 -4.50 7.20 -22.97
N ARG A 176 -4.73 8.13 -22.04
CA ARG A 176 -3.66 8.79 -21.28
C ARG A 176 -4.13 9.00 -19.86
N ILE A 177 -3.17 9.06 -18.94
CA ILE A 177 -3.41 9.37 -17.54
C ILE A 177 -2.47 10.48 -17.09
N GLN A 178 -2.94 11.25 -16.12
CA GLN A 178 -2.16 12.27 -15.45
C GLN A 178 -2.37 12.14 -13.95
N ALA A 179 -1.30 12.37 -13.20
CA ALA A 179 -1.35 12.45 -11.75
C ALA A 179 -1.06 13.87 -11.27
N ARG A 180 -1.49 14.18 -10.06
CA ARG A 180 -1.00 15.33 -9.30
C ARG A 180 -0.93 15.00 -7.82
N ALA A 181 -0.05 15.68 -7.10
CA ALA A 181 -0.14 15.76 -5.65
C ALA A 181 -0.91 17.01 -5.24
N ALA A 182 -1.86 16.84 -4.32
CA ALA A 182 -2.49 17.90 -3.56
C ALA A 182 -1.89 17.88 -2.14
N THR A 183 -0.99 18.81 -1.86
CA THR A 183 -0.21 18.86 -0.63
C THR A 183 -0.74 19.95 0.28
N THR A 184 -1.09 19.60 1.51
CA THR A 184 -1.60 20.51 2.53
C THR A 184 -0.77 20.40 3.79
N THR A 185 -0.21 21.52 4.27
CA THR A 185 0.53 21.53 5.55
C THR A 185 -0.40 21.14 6.70
N VAL A 186 0.09 20.30 7.62
CA VAL A 186 -0.65 19.93 8.83
C VAL A 186 -0.74 21.14 9.74
N ALA A 187 -1.96 21.49 10.15
CA ALA A 187 -2.19 22.61 11.06
C ALA A 187 -1.47 22.38 12.40
N ARG A 188 -0.81 23.44 12.91
CA ARG A 188 -0.22 23.42 14.24
C ARG A 188 -1.31 23.33 15.32
N PRO A 189 -1.03 22.71 16.48
CA PRO A 189 -1.97 22.71 17.59
C PRO A 189 -2.29 24.13 18.08
N SER A 190 -3.51 24.38 18.51
CA SER A 190 -3.96 25.72 18.95
C SER A 190 -3.16 26.31 20.11
N TRP A 191 -2.47 25.47 20.89
CA TRP A 191 -1.67 25.89 22.04
C TRP A 191 -0.24 26.33 21.70
N SER A 192 0.25 26.14 20.46
CA SER A 192 1.63 26.52 20.09
C SER A 192 1.81 28.01 19.80
N GLY A 193 0.73 28.73 19.48
CA GLY A 193 0.77 30.14 19.06
C GLY A 193 1.41 30.37 17.68
N GLU A 194 1.81 29.31 16.98
CA GLU A 194 2.44 29.34 15.65
C GLU A 194 1.39 29.09 14.56
N SER A 195 1.34 29.96 13.55
CA SER A 195 0.48 29.77 12.38
C SER A 195 1.29 29.34 11.17
N VAL A 196 0.85 28.28 10.50
CA VAL A 196 1.40 27.81 9.23
C VAL A 196 0.37 27.97 8.12
N ASP A 197 0.82 28.23 6.88
CA ASP A 197 -0.07 28.25 5.73
C ASP A 197 -0.56 26.82 5.44
N THR A 198 -1.88 26.65 5.49
CA THR A 198 -2.59 25.39 5.25
C THR A 198 -3.28 25.38 3.89
N THR A 199 -2.95 26.32 3.00
CA THR A 199 -3.43 26.34 1.63
C THR A 199 -2.89 25.12 0.87
N THR A 200 -3.77 24.39 0.21
CA THR A 200 -3.38 23.24 -0.61
C THR A 200 -2.60 23.68 -1.84
N GLN A 201 -1.40 23.13 -1.99
CA GLN A 201 -0.53 23.32 -3.16
C GLN A 201 -0.66 22.12 -4.10
N TYR A 202 -0.62 22.38 -5.41
CA TYR A 202 -0.73 21.32 -6.42
C TYR A 202 0.56 21.17 -7.22
N ARG A 203 1.05 19.93 -7.33
CA ARG A 203 2.12 19.54 -8.25
C ARG A 203 1.55 18.58 -9.29
N GLU A 204 1.28 19.08 -10.49
CA GLU A 204 0.84 18.24 -11.61
C GLU A 204 2.04 17.55 -12.28
N LEU A 205 1.86 16.27 -12.61
CA LEU A 205 2.85 15.48 -13.34
C LEU A 205 2.56 15.52 -14.85
N PRO A 206 3.54 15.15 -15.70
CA PRO A 206 3.31 14.97 -17.13
C PRO A 206 2.22 13.91 -17.41
N TRP A 207 1.64 13.98 -18.61
CA TRP A 207 0.73 12.95 -19.09
C TRP A 207 1.49 11.72 -19.56
N TRP A 208 1.07 10.53 -19.13
CA TRP A 208 1.56 9.25 -19.64
C TRP A 208 0.57 8.62 -20.60
N ILE A 209 1.07 7.99 -21.66
CA ILE A 209 0.26 7.16 -22.55
C ILE A 209 0.05 5.82 -21.85
N VAL A 210 -1.20 5.37 -21.78
CA VAL A 210 -1.51 4.02 -21.29
C VAL A 210 -1.45 3.07 -22.48
N PRO A 211 -0.62 2.01 -22.46
CA PRO A 211 -0.68 0.98 -23.48
C PRO A 211 -2.09 0.39 -23.50
N THR A 212 -2.81 0.56 -24.59
CA THR A 212 -4.09 -0.14 -24.77
C THR A 212 -3.78 -1.63 -24.74
N ALA A 213 -4.37 -2.39 -23.80
CA ALA A 213 -4.29 -3.84 -23.86
C ALA A 213 -4.70 -4.28 -25.29
N PRO A 214 -3.94 -5.14 -25.97
CA PRO A 214 -4.27 -5.54 -27.33
C PRO A 214 -5.70 -6.09 -27.34
N ALA A 215 -6.53 -5.54 -28.22
CA ALA A 215 -7.87 -6.06 -28.47
C ALA A 215 -7.72 -7.48 -29.06
N GLY A 216 -8.01 -8.51 -28.26
CA GLY A 216 -8.19 -9.87 -28.75
C GLY A 216 -7.25 -10.92 -28.14
N GLN A 217 -7.66 -11.49 -27.01
CA GLN A 217 -7.70 -12.94 -26.81
C GLN A 217 -9.03 -13.32 -26.14
N GLU A 218 -10.14 -12.84 -26.70
CA GLU A 218 -11.37 -13.64 -26.70
C GLU A 218 -11.29 -14.51 -27.96
N ASN A 219 -11.41 -15.83 -27.77
CA ASN A 219 -11.32 -16.92 -28.75
C ASN A 219 -9.94 -17.55 -28.96
N ALA A 220 -9.64 -18.59 -28.17
CA ALA A 220 -9.31 -19.92 -28.69
C ALA A 220 -9.36 -20.96 -27.56
N SER A 221 -10.44 -21.76 -27.61
CA SER A 221 -10.68 -23.12 -27.08
C SER A 221 -10.07 -23.59 -25.77
#